data_AF-A0A9N8HXC5-F1
#
_entry.id   AF-A0A9N8HXC5-F1
#
_cell.length_a   1.000
_cell.length_b   1.000
_cell.length_c   1.000
_cell.angle_alpha   90.00
_cell.angle_beta   90.00
_cell.angle_gamma   90.00
#
_symmetry.space_group_name_H-M   'P 1'
#
loop_
_entity.id
_entity.type
_entity.pdbx_description
1 polymer ?
#
loop_
_entity_poly.entity_id
_entity_poly.type
_entity_poly.pdbx_seq_one_letter_code
_entity_poly.pdbx_strand_id
1 'polypeptide(L)'
;MTLHQESMTLHQEEILETTIIGFPEPLGEQTLEEINDINSPIFGVPECLISANNDLEDEYESTLPPPTPLPTPPPTPPLVVPNGLYSTSFTLTTRPTGTEMMNAMTTGTVPGANNDQLTHAPDDITWIPTHRGVEAQWDGIPFDPTGKTNGELCDFLRPGQPYVIRGIREKFYELNPFADNANPTPSEIDLWNIEVIRHFRALLGVTTPVQPDGRLYLESRWADERKYTQTWDTKYPRTGVPGAHNGVCFQANGDPIDIAGGHCGESFFVDATDRATYISASPYQNDFSTYPELASYNTRFAQTSGLSGAPAYLPWSMKFPWIIANFICGEGLGGHAGPYVGPDACPFFGCSFWREDPAANWVNFRGKWSG
;
A
#
# COMPACT_ATOMS: atom_id res chain seq x y z
N MET A 1 11.65 -53.01 51.71
CA MET A 1 10.48 -53.06 50.82
C MET A 1 9.46 -52.11 51.44
N THR A 2 9.58 -50.83 51.09
CA THR A 2 8.86 -49.74 51.76
C THR A 2 8.23 -48.92 50.64
N LEU A 3 6.89 -48.91 50.63
CA LEU A 3 6.05 -48.37 49.58
C LEU A 3 6.04 -46.83 49.62
N HIS A 4 6.07 -46.26 48.41
CA HIS A 4 5.81 -44.87 48.07
C HIS A 4 4.45 -44.38 48.61
N GLN A 5 4.42 -43.11 49.03
CA GLN A 5 3.22 -42.30 48.99
C GLN A 5 3.63 -40.89 48.51
N GLU A 6 3.40 -40.64 47.22
CA GLU A 6 3.56 -39.31 46.61
C GLU A 6 2.31 -38.47 46.92
N SER A 7 2.54 -37.26 47.38
CA SER A 7 1.55 -36.23 47.68
C SER A 7 1.35 -35.35 46.43
N MET A 8 0.28 -35.59 45.68
CA MET A 8 -0.16 -34.68 44.61
C MET A 8 -0.71 -33.39 45.22
N THR A 9 -0.11 -32.26 44.84
CA THR A 9 -0.58 -30.92 45.20
C THR A 9 -1.52 -30.43 44.10
N LEU A 10 -2.78 -30.13 44.46
CA LEU A 10 -3.77 -29.50 43.58
C LEU A 10 -3.30 -28.08 43.21
N HIS A 11 -3.19 -27.77 41.93
CA HIS A 11 -3.18 -26.39 41.43
C HIS A 11 -4.64 -25.92 41.25
N GLN A 12 -5.00 -24.83 41.92
CA GLN A 12 -6.23 -24.09 41.69
C GLN A 12 -6.11 -23.35 40.35
N GLU A 13 -7.09 -23.58 39.47
CA GLU A 13 -7.34 -22.76 38.28
C GLU A 13 -7.85 -21.39 38.72
N GLU A 14 -7.13 -20.33 38.35
CA GLU A 14 -7.57 -18.95 38.49
C GLU A 14 -8.31 -18.56 37.21
N ILE A 15 -9.60 -18.30 37.34
CA ILE A 15 -10.50 -17.88 36.27
C ILE A 15 -10.18 -16.41 35.94
N LEU A 16 -9.60 -16.16 34.76
CA LEU A 16 -9.45 -14.81 34.21
C LEU A 16 -10.81 -14.35 33.66
N GLU A 17 -11.42 -13.38 34.35
CA GLU A 17 -12.57 -12.62 33.85
C GLU A 17 -12.14 -11.76 32.65
N THR A 18 -12.64 -12.12 31.47
CA THR A 18 -12.49 -11.35 30.23
C THR A 18 -13.25 -10.04 30.36
N THR A 19 -12.53 -8.93 30.54
CA THR A 19 -13.09 -7.59 30.42
C THR A 19 -13.41 -7.31 28.95
N ILE A 20 -14.70 -7.21 28.64
CA ILE A 20 -15.20 -6.78 27.35
C ILE A 20 -14.93 -5.28 27.22
N ILE A 21 -13.97 -4.90 26.36
CA ILE A 21 -13.76 -3.51 25.96
C ILE A 21 -14.89 -3.15 25.00
N GLY A 22 -15.75 -2.22 25.43
CA GLY A 22 -16.84 -1.68 24.61
C GLY A 22 -16.30 -0.93 23.40
N PHE A 23 -16.89 -1.19 22.24
CA PHE A 23 -16.71 -0.39 21.03
C PHE A 23 -17.31 1.01 21.23
N PRO A 24 -16.67 2.10 20.76
CA PRO A 24 -17.34 3.39 20.70
C PRO A 24 -18.39 3.39 19.58
N GLU A 25 -19.57 3.91 19.91
CA GLU A 25 -20.62 4.28 18.96
C GLU A 25 -20.11 5.29 17.90
N PRO A 26 -20.74 5.35 16.72
CA PRO A 26 -20.31 6.25 15.65
C PRO A 26 -20.50 7.71 16.06
N LEU A 27 -19.47 8.52 15.85
CA LEU A 27 -19.47 9.95 16.09
C LEU A 27 -20.58 10.61 15.28
N GLY A 28 -21.47 11.28 16.02
CA GLY A 28 -22.46 12.20 15.46
C GLY A 28 -21.79 13.35 14.73
N GLU A 29 -22.49 13.78 13.68
CA GLU A 29 -22.29 14.99 12.89
C GLU A 29 -21.87 16.17 13.78
N GLN A 30 -20.60 16.59 13.67
CA GLN A 30 -20.13 17.86 14.22
C GLN A 30 -19.86 18.82 13.08
N THR A 31 -20.51 19.97 13.18
CA THR A 31 -20.54 21.07 12.22
C THR A 31 -19.17 21.72 12.08
N LEU A 32 -18.78 21.97 10.83
CA LEU A 32 -17.62 22.77 10.42
C LEU A 32 -17.78 24.23 10.86
N GLU A 33 -17.22 24.60 12.01
CA GLU A 33 -16.74 25.96 12.28
C GLU A 33 -15.74 25.91 13.44
N GLU A 34 -14.58 26.57 13.27
CA GLU A 34 -13.50 26.79 14.24
C GLU A 34 -12.35 25.76 14.33
N ILE A 35 -11.48 25.71 13.31
CA ILE A 35 -10.03 25.53 13.51
C ILE A 35 -9.28 26.49 12.58
N ASN A 36 -9.01 27.70 13.07
CA ASN A 36 -7.98 28.60 12.54
C ASN A 36 -7.08 28.98 13.71
N ASP A 37 -5.89 28.39 13.78
CA ASP A 37 -4.63 29.00 14.27
C ASP A 37 -3.67 27.92 14.80
N ILE A 38 -2.88 27.33 13.89
CA ILE A 38 -1.51 26.87 14.22
C ILE A 38 -0.60 27.25 13.05
N ASN A 39 0.04 28.40 13.17
CA ASN A 39 1.17 28.78 12.32
C ASN A 39 2.43 28.02 12.75
N SER A 40 2.98 27.21 11.85
CA SER A 40 4.36 26.71 11.90
C SER A 40 4.92 26.61 10.47
N PRO A 41 6.25 26.72 10.30
CA PRO A 41 6.85 27.22 9.07
C PRO A 41 6.75 26.21 7.93
N ILE A 42 6.17 26.70 6.84
CA ILE A 42 6.00 26.03 5.55
C ILE A 42 7.38 25.66 5.00
N PHE A 43 7.67 24.35 4.94
CA PHE A 43 8.61 23.84 3.96
C PHE A 43 7.91 23.90 2.61
N GLY A 44 8.45 24.72 1.71
CA GLY A 44 7.87 25.00 0.41
C GLY A 44 7.69 23.73 -0.42
N VAL A 45 6.42 23.37 -0.63
CA VAL A 45 6.01 22.54 -1.75
C VAL A 45 6.21 23.40 -3.01
N PRO A 46 6.88 22.92 -4.08
CA PRO A 46 6.95 23.69 -5.31
C PRO A 46 5.57 23.71 -5.96
N GLU A 47 4.86 24.82 -5.80
CA GLU A 47 3.66 25.13 -6.56
C GLU A 47 4.04 25.34 -8.03
N CYS A 48 3.59 24.45 -8.92
CA CYS A 48 3.64 24.66 -10.36
C CYS A 48 2.28 25.20 -10.81
N LEU A 49 2.24 26.47 -11.22
CA LEU A 49 1.06 27.20 -11.68
C LEU A 49 0.50 26.59 -12.98
N ILE A 50 -0.78 26.22 -12.98
CA ILE A 50 -1.53 25.89 -14.20
C ILE A 50 -2.56 27.01 -14.46
N SER A 51 -2.48 27.64 -15.64
CA SER A 51 -3.52 28.53 -16.16
C SER A 51 -4.55 27.73 -16.95
N ALA A 52 -5.83 27.83 -16.58
CA ALA A 52 -6.94 27.27 -17.34
C ALA A 52 -7.38 28.22 -18.47
N ASN A 53 -7.44 27.72 -19.70
CA ASN A 53 -8.26 28.29 -20.76
C ASN A 53 -9.54 27.46 -20.85
N ASN A 54 -10.68 28.13 -20.73
CA ASN A 54 -12.00 27.60 -21.04
C ASN A 54 -12.22 27.66 -22.55
N ASP A 55 -12.68 26.57 -23.15
CA ASP A 55 -13.51 26.63 -24.35
C ASP A 55 -14.55 25.50 -24.35
N LEU A 56 -15.69 25.85 -24.92
CA LEU A 56 -16.99 25.19 -24.89
C LEU A 56 -17.03 23.93 -25.75
N GLU A 57 -17.71 22.87 -25.31
CA GLU A 57 -18.19 21.82 -26.21
C GLU A 57 -19.70 21.60 -26.08
N ASP A 58 -20.33 21.57 -27.26
CA ASP A 58 -21.74 21.34 -27.55
C ASP A 58 -22.11 19.85 -27.40
N GLU A 59 -23.32 19.60 -26.88
CA GLU A 59 -23.91 18.27 -26.81
C GLU A 59 -24.32 17.77 -28.21
N TYR A 60 -23.64 16.74 -28.72
CA TYR A 60 -24.10 15.96 -29.88
C TYR A 60 -24.49 14.55 -29.43
N GLU A 61 -25.80 14.29 -29.40
CA GLU A 61 -26.37 12.99 -29.05
C GLU A 61 -26.18 12.00 -30.21
N SER A 62 -25.17 11.15 -30.08
CA SER A 62 -24.77 10.14 -31.09
C SER A 62 -25.67 8.90 -31.03
N THR A 63 -26.41 8.65 -32.11
CA THR A 63 -27.27 7.46 -32.31
C THR A 63 -26.54 6.27 -32.95
N LEU A 64 -25.25 6.10 -32.68
CA LEU A 64 -24.46 5.04 -33.30
C LEU A 64 -24.82 3.64 -32.75
N PRO A 65 -24.83 2.61 -33.62
CA PRO A 65 -25.05 1.22 -33.21
C PRO A 65 -23.97 0.74 -32.23
N PRO A 66 -24.26 -0.27 -31.41
CA PRO A 66 -23.31 -0.79 -30.44
C PRO A 66 -22.01 -1.22 -31.13
N PRO A 67 -20.84 -0.86 -30.57
CA PRO A 67 -19.56 -1.19 -31.18
C PRO A 67 -19.41 -2.70 -31.34
N THR A 68 -18.89 -3.11 -32.50
CA THR A 68 -18.54 -4.50 -32.76
C THR A 68 -17.44 -4.92 -31.78
N PRO A 69 -17.48 -6.14 -31.19
CA PRO A 69 -16.42 -6.59 -30.30
C PRO A 69 -15.07 -6.51 -31.00
N LEU A 70 -14.12 -5.78 -30.39
CA LEU A 70 -12.75 -5.72 -30.89
C LEU A 70 -12.15 -7.14 -30.89
N PRO A 71 -11.36 -7.52 -31.92
CA PRO A 71 -10.63 -8.77 -31.91
C PRO A 71 -9.74 -8.84 -30.67
N THR A 72 -9.70 -10.00 -30.03
CA THR A 72 -8.88 -10.24 -28.85
C THR A 72 -7.42 -9.99 -29.22
N PRO A 73 -6.69 -9.09 -28.52
CA PRO A 73 -5.30 -8.84 -28.81
C PRO A 73 -4.51 -10.15 -28.67
N PRO A 74 -3.44 -10.34 -29.47
CA PRO A 74 -2.55 -11.49 -29.29
C PRO A 74 -2.03 -11.51 -27.85
N PRO A 75 -1.80 -12.69 -27.26
CA PRO A 75 -1.30 -12.78 -25.89
C PRO A 75 0.00 -11.98 -25.76
N THR A 76 0.00 -11.02 -24.84
CA THR A 76 1.20 -10.26 -24.49
C THR A 76 2.28 -11.27 -24.05
N PRO A 77 3.51 -11.19 -24.57
CA PRO A 77 4.61 -12.02 -24.09
C PRO A 77 4.67 -11.92 -22.55
N PRO A 78 4.93 -13.02 -21.83
CA PRO A 78 5.05 -12.97 -20.39
C PRO A 78 6.07 -11.88 -20.04
N LEU A 79 5.69 -11.02 -19.09
CA LEU A 79 6.56 -9.96 -18.62
C LEU A 79 7.89 -10.60 -18.28
N VAL A 80 8.98 -10.15 -18.91
CA VAL A 80 10.32 -10.52 -18.44
C VAL A 80 10.49 -9.76 -17.13
N VAL A 81 10.04 -10.41 -16.06
CA VAL A 81 10.23 -9.98 -14.69
C VAL A 81 11.72 -9.76 -14.51
N PRO A 82 12.19 -8.51 -14.33
CA PRO A 82 13.53 -8.32 -13.78
C PRO A 82 13.53 -9.07 -12.46
N ASN A 83 14.48 -9.99 -12.25
CA ASN A 83 14.61 -10.85 -11.08
C ASN A 83 14.80 -10.10 -9.73
N GLY A 84 14.44 -8.82 -9.65
CA GLY A 84 14.55 -8.01 -8.45
C GLY A 84 13.38 -8.26 -7.52
N LEU A 85 13.64 -8.98 -6.43
CA LEU A 85 12.92 -8.75 -5.18
C LEU A 85 13.30 -7.34 -4.70
N TYR A 86 12.33 -6.50 -4.34
CA TYR A 86 12.61 -5.16 -3.79
C TYR A 86 12.31 -5.09 -2.30
N SER A 87 11.28 -5.81 -1.84
CA SER A 87 10.98 -5.97 -0.43
C SER A 87 12.12 -6.65 0.31
N THR A 88 12.60 -6.02 1.38
CA THR A 88 13.83 -6.41 2.09
C THR A 88 13.68 -7.77 2.78
N SER A 89 14.67 -8.65 2.65
CA SER A 89 14.78 -9.90 3.43
C SER A 89 15.71 -9.75 4.64
N PHE A 90 15.93 -8.50 5.08
CA PHE A 90 16.77 -8.15 6.21
C PHE A 90 16.14 -7.01 7.00
N THR A 91 16.33 -7.03 8.32
CA THR A 91 15.93 -5.98 9.25
C THR A 91 16.87 -5.96 10.44
N LEU A 92 17.14 -4.77 10.99
CA LEU A 92 17.86 -4.61 12.25
C LEU A 92 16.94 -4.69 13.48
N THR A 93 15.63 -4.86 13.26
CA THR A 93 14.63 -4.92 14.33
C THR A 93 14.34 -6.35 14.76
N THR A 94 13.64 -6.51 15.88
CA THR A 94 13.15 -7.82 16.35
C THR A 94 11.90 -8.31 15.62
N ARG A 95 11.39 -7.55 14.64
CA ARG A 95 10.19 -7.90 13.87
C ARG A 95 10.58 -8.66 12.60
N PRO A 96 9.65 -9.43 11.99
CA PRO A 96 9.90 -10.10 10.72
C PRO A 96 10.30 -9.09 9.64
N THR A 97 11.15 -9.51 8.71
CA THR A 97 11.54 -8.75 7.51
C THR A 97 10.33 -8.47 6.61
N GLY A 98 10.46 -7.54 5.65
CA GLY A 98 9.39 -7.27 4.68
C GLY A 98 8.98 -8.54 3.92
N THR A 99 9.96 -9.33 3.46
CA THR A 99 9.73 -10.63 2.81
C THR A 99 8.97 -11.61 3.72
N GLU A 100 9.38 -11.75 4.98
CA GLU A 100 8.69 -12.65 5.93
C GLU A 100 7.27 -12.19 6.24
N MET A 101 7.03 -10.87 6.35
CA MET A 101 5.69 -10.32 6.54
C MET A 101 4.78 -10.63 5.35
N MET A 102 5.27 -10.41 4.12
CA MET A 102 4.51 -10.74 2.91
C MET A 102 4.22 -12.24 2.80
N ASN A 103 5.18 -13.10 3.12
CA ASN A 103 4.97 -14.55 3.16
C ASN A 103 3.92 -14.94 4.20
N ALA A 104 4.00 -14.40 5.42
CA ALA A 104 3.02 -14.68 6.47
C ALA A 104 1.61 -14.23 6.06
N MET A 105 1.49 -13.06 5.43
CA MET A 105 0.22 -12.56 4.89
C MET A 105 -0.31 -13.41 3.74
N THR A 106 0.55 -13.89 2.85
CA THR A 106 0.20 -14.82 1.78
C THR A 106 -0.44 -16.07 2.38
N THR A 107 0.25 -16.71 3.33
CA THR A 107 -0.30 -17.92 4.00
C THR A 107 -1.59 -17.66 4.79
N GLY A 108 -1.76 -16.45 5.33
CA GLY A 108 -2.93 -16.09 6.14
C GLY A 108 -4.16 -15.66 5.34
N THR A 109 -4.02 -15.43 4.03
CA THR A 109 -5.09 -14.92 3.14
C THR A 109 -5.68 -16.02 2.23
N VAL A 110 -5.10 -17.22 2.23
CA VAL A 110 -5.50 -18.40 1.42
C VAL A 110 -6.52 -19.24 2.21
N PRO A 111 -7.46 -19.98 1.56
CA PRO A 111 -8.60 -20.66 2.21
C PRO A 111 -8.20 -21.55 3.40
N GLY A 112 -8.90 -21.31 4.51
CA GLY A 112 -8.79 -22.06 5.77
C GLY A 112 -9.30 -21.26 6.97
N ALA A 113 -9.33 -19.93 6.88
CA ALA A 113 -9.82 -19.05 7.95
C ALA A 113 -11.29 -18.59 7.77
N ASN A 114 -11.80 -18.50 6.53
CA ASN A 114 -13.11 -17.89 6.24
C ASN A 114 -13.88 -18.45 5.02
N ASN A 115 -13.47 -19.55 4.38
CA ASN A 115 -14.16 -20.23 3.24
C ASN A 115 -14.49 -19.41 1.97
N ASP A 116 -14.16 -18.12 1.96
CA ASP A 116 -14.69 -17.14 1.01
C ASP A 116 -13.69 -16.74 -0.10
N GLN A 117 -12.53 -17.38 -0.11
CA GLN A 117 -11.46 -17.11 -1.07
C GLN A 117 -10.66 -18.37 -1.31
N LEU A 118 -10.35 -18.72 -2.57
CA LEU A 118 -9.61 -19.96 -2.90
C LEU A 118 -8.12 -19.75 -3.20
N THR A 119 -7.76 -18.62 -3.80
CA THR A 119 -6.37 -18.24 -4.10
C THR A 119 -6.21 -16.71 -4.04
N HIS A 120 -5.10 -16.17 -4.54
CA HIS A 120 -4.91 -14.73 -4.74
C HIS A 120 -5.39 -14.20 -6.10
N ALA A 121 -6.06 -15.00 -6.92
CA ALA A 121 -6.67 -14.52 -8.18
C ALA A 121 -7.99 -13.76 -7.93
N PRO A 122 -8.35 -12.77 -8.77
CA PRO A 122 -9.60 -12.03 -8.63
C PRO A 122 -10.88 -12.89 -8.70
N ASP A 123 -10.93 -13.91 -9.58
CA ASP A 123 -12.13 -14.77 -9.71
C ASP A 123 -12.31 -15.74 -8.54
N ASP A 124 -11.29 -15.91 -7.70
CA ASP A 124 -11.36 -16.79 -6.54
C ASP A 124 -11.96 -16.08 -5.30
N ILE A 125 -12.39 -14.82 -5.43
CA ILE A 125 -13.12 -14.05 -4.42
C ILE A 125 -14.61 -14.38 -4.52
N THR A 126 -15.09 -15.35 -3.73
CA THR A 126 -16.42 -15.96 -3.97
C THR A 126 -17.59 -15.05 -3.61
N TRP A 127 -17.38 -14.04 -2.76
CA TRP A 127 -18.39 -13.06 -2.37
C TRP A 127 -18.52 -11.89 -3.35
N ILE A 128 -17.64 -11.78 -4.36
CA ILE A 128 -17.80 -10.87 -5.49
C ILE A 128 -18.49 -11.64 -6.62
N PRO A 129 -19.74 -11.32 -6.98
CA PRO A 129 -20.40 -12.00 -8.09
C PRO A 129 -19.65 -11.77 -9.40
N THR A 130 -19.47 -12.83 -10.20
CA THR A 130 -18.68 -12.79 -11.45
C THR A 130 -19.16 -11.70 -12.43
N HIS A 131 -20.46 -11.42 -12.50
CA HIS A 131 -21.00 -10.37 -13.39
C HIS A 131 -20.45 -8.97 -13.07
N ARG A 132 -20.05 -8.71 -11.82
CA ARG A 132 -19.44 -7.43 -11.44
C ARG A 132 -18.07 -7.23 -12.08
N GLY A 133 -17.30 -8.30 -12.30
CA GLY A 133 -16.07 -8.24 -13.08
C GLY A 133 -16.32 -7.79 -14.52
N VAL A 134 -17.41 -8.26 -15.13
CA VAL A 134 -17.81 -7.88 -16.50
C VAL A 134 -18.24 -6.41 -16.57
N GLU A 135 -19.04 -5.94 -15.61
CA GLU A 135 -19.47 -4.52 -15.53
C GLU A 135 -18.27 -3.56 -15.33
N ALA A 136 -17.21 -4.06 -14.70
CA ALA A 136 -16.00 -3.33 -14.42
C ALA A 136 -14.94 -3.46 -15.51
N GLN A 137 -15.27 -3.98 -16.68
CA GLN A 137 -14.32 -3.98 -17.79
C GLN A 137 -13.93 -2.54 -18.17
N TRP A 138 -12.66 -2.37 -18.50
CA TRP A 138 -12.18 -1.15 -19.12
C TRP A 138 -12.13 -1.33 -20.64
N ASP A 139 -12.66 -0.37 -21.36
CA ASP A 139 -12.71 -0.34 -22.83
C ASP A 139 -11.40 0.16 -23.47
N GLY A 140 -10.43 0.55 -22.65
CA GLY A 140 -9.15 1.11 -23.09
C GLY A 140 -9.19 2.61 -23.35
N ILE A 141 -10.32 3.29 -23.11
CA ILE A 141 -10.44 4.74 -23.27
C ILE A 141 -10.14 5.40 -21.92
N PRO A 142 -9.12 6.26 -21.82
CA PRO A 142 -8.86 7.00 -20.59
C PRO A 142 -10.04 7.88 -20.19
N PHE A 143 -10.32 7.93 -18.90
CA PHE A 143 -11.28 8.85 -18.32
C PHE A 143 -10.65 10.23 -18.17
N ASP A 144 -11.31 11.26 -18.69
CA ASP A 144 -10.93 12.65 -18.46
C ASP A 144 -11.51 13.13 -17.12
N PRO A 145 -10.68 13.38 -16.09
CA PRO A 145 -11.14 13.84 -14.80
C PRO A 145 -11.45 15.35 -14.77
N THR A 146 -11.20 16.08 -15.86
CA THR A 146 -11.39 17.54 -15.90
C THR A 146 -12.83 17.91 -15.61
N GLY A 147 -13.03 18.74 -14.57
CA GLY A 147 -14.36 19.18 -14.14
C GLY A 147 -15.22 18.09 -13.46
N LYS A 148 -14.64 16.91 -13.16
CA LYS A 148 -15.33 15.82 -12.46
C LYS A 148 -15.16 15.93 -10.95
N THR A 149 -16.20 15.55 -10.23
CA THR A 149 -16.18 15.40 -8.76
C THR A 149 -15.47 14.12 -8.34
N ASN A 150 -15.03 14.05 -7.08
CA ASN A 150 -14.48 12.81 -6.50
C ASN A 150 -15.50 11.66 -6.57
N GLY A 151 -16.80 11.96 -6.45
CA GLY A 151 -17.88 10.97 -6.59
C GLY A 151 -17.95 10.38 -7.99
N GLU A 152 -17.99 11.22 -9.04
CA GLU A 152 -18.00 10.76 -10.43
C GLU A 152 -16.74 9.96 -10.79
N LEU A 153 -15.58 10.39 -10.30
CA LEU A 153 -14.33 9.67 -10.47
C LEU A 153 -14.37 8.30 -9.77
N CYS A 154 -14.94 8.24 -8.55
CA CYS A 154 -15.10 7.00 -7.81
C CYS A 154 -16.09 6.05 -8.49
N ASP A 155 -17.22 6.55 -8.98
CA ASP A 155 -18.24 5.76 -9.68
C ASP A 155 -17.69 5.18 -11.00
N PHE A 156 -16.88 5.96 -11.72
CA PHE A 156 -16.15 5.46 -12.87
C PHE A 156 -15.21 4.31 -12.47
N LEU A 157 -14.37 4.54 -11.45
CA LEU A 157 -13.33 3.61 -11.04
C LEU A 157 -13.87 2.33 -10.38
N ARG A 158 -14.97 2.43 -9.63
CA ARG A 158 -15.57 1.36 -8.82
C ARG A 158 -17.06 1.19 -9.14
N PRO A 159 -17.40 0.64 -10.32
CA PRO A 159 -18.80 0.49 -10.69
C PRO A 159 -19.51 -0.48 -9.74
N GLY A 160 -20.49 0.05 -8.99
CA GLY A 160 -21.44 -0.72 -8.19
C GLY A 160 -20.97 -1.18 -6.80
N GLN A 161 -19.67 -1.41 -6.55
CA GLN A 161 -19.19 -1.80 -5.22
C GLN A 161 -17.70 -1.49 -4.97
N PRO A 162 -17.27 -1.29 -3.69
CA PRO A 162 -15.91 -0.83 -3.37
C PRO A 162 -14.78 -1.83 -3.66
N TYR A 163 -15.09 -3.11 -3.83
CA TYR A 163 -14.12 -4.17 -4.08
C TYR A 163 -13.96 -4.54 -5.55
N VAL A 164 -14.67 -3.86 -6.43
CA VAL A 164 -14.60 -4.07 -7.87
C VAL A 164 -14.00 -2.82 -8.48
N ILE A 165 -12.81 -2.98 -9.06
CA ILE A 165 -12.02 -1.86 -9.58
C ILE A 165 -11.86 -2.07 -11.07
N ARG A 166 -12.21 -1.04 -11.83
CA ARG A 166 -12.30 -1.10 -13.29
C ARG A 166 -11.00 -1.63 -13.91
N GLY A 167 -11.11 -2.68 -14.72
CA GLY A 167 -10.02 -3.27 -15.50
C GLY A 167 -8.99 -4.10 -14.72
N ILE A 168 -9.03 -4.14 -13.38
CA ILE A 168 -8.01 -4.86 -12.58
C ILE A 168 -8.06 -6.37 -12.82
N ARG A 169 -9.27 -6.92 -12.95
CA ARG A 169 -9.48 -8.34 -13.25
C ARG A 169 -8.85 -8.71 -14.60
N GLU A 170 -9.16 -7.95 -15.65
CA GLU A 170 -8.63 -8.15 -16.99
C GLU A 170 -7.11 -8.03 -16.98
N LYS A 171 -6.59 -7.01 -16.30
CA LYS A 171 -5.14 -6.77 -16.20
C LYS A 171 -4.41 -7.92 -15.51
N PHE A 172 -5.00 -8.48 -14.45
CA PHE A 172 -4.46 -9.64 -13.77
C PHE A 172 -4.33 -10.85 -14.71
N TYR A 173 -5.39 -11.17 -15.47
CA TYR A 173 -5.37 -12.32 -16.38
C TYR A 173 -4.57 -12.06 -17.67
N GLU A 174 -4.43 -10.80 -18.10
CA GLU A 174 -3.54 -10.42 -19.20
C GLU A 174 -2.08 -10.72 -18.85
N LEU A 175 -1.66 -10.38 -17.63
CA LEU A 175 -0.27 -10.47 -17.21
C LEU A 175 0.10 -11.82 -16.57
N ASN A 176 -0.88 -12.49 -15.96
CA ASN A 176 -0.69 -13.66 -15.10
C ASN A 176 0.48 -13.45 -14.11
N PRO A 177 0.37 -12.46 -13.20
CA PRO A 177 1.52 -11.94 -12.45
C PRO A 177 2.10 -12.93 -11.44
N PHE A 178 1.36 -13.99 -11.08
CA PHE A 178 1.77 -14.99 -10.10
C PHE A 178 1.94 -16.34 -10.80
N ALA A 179 3.10 -16.97 -10.64
CA ALA A 179 3.36 -18.32 -11.13
C ALA A 179 2.50 -19.36 -10.39
N ASP A 180 2.25 -19.13 -9.10
CA ASP A 180 1.29 -19.86 -8.28
C ASP A 180 0.33 -18.87 -7.61
N ASN A 181 -0.91 -18.79 -8.09
CA ASN A 181 -1.93 -17.92 -7.51
C ASN A 181 -2.22 -18.25 -6.04
N ALA A 182 -1.97 -19.48 -5.57
CA ALA A 182 -2.16 -19.83 -4.17
C ALA A 182 -1.00 -19.32 -3.29
N ASN A 183 0.20 -19.16 -3.83
CA ASN A 183 1.40 -18.79 -3.08
C ASN A 183 2.29 -17.78 -3.85
N PRO A 184 1.78 -16.57 -4.18
CA PRO A 184 2.58 -15.56 -4.83
C PRO A 184 3.80 -15.19 -3.98
N THR A 185 4.94 -15.07 -4.66
CA THR A 185 6.20 -14.66 -4.02
C THR A 185 6.21 -13.15 -3.77
N PRO A 186 6.99 -12.66 -2.78
CA PRO A 186 7.14 -11.23 -2.53
C PRO A 186 7.61 -10.44 -3.75
N SER A 187 8.49 -10.99 -4.60
CA SER A 187 8.92 -10.34 -5.85
C SER A 187 7.78 -10.19 -6.86
N GLU A 188 6.94 -11.21 -7.01
CA GLU A 188 5.77 -11.13 -7.89
C GLU A 188 4.76 -10.10 -7.39
N ILE A 189 4.58 -9.98 -6.08
CA ILE A 189 3.71 -8.98 -5.47
C ILE A 189 4.27 -7.56 -5.66
N ASP A 190 5.58 -7.36 -5.45
CA ASP A 190 6.24 -6.07 -5.70
C ASP A 190 6.01 -5.60 -7.14
N LEU A 191 6.15 -6.51 -8.12
CA LEU A 191 5.96 -6.21 -9.54
C LEU A 191 4.50 -6.01 -9.91
N TRP A 192 3.60 -6.82 -9.36
CA TRP A 192 2.16 -6.61 -9.51
C TRP A 192 1.77 -5.21 -9.06
N ASN A 193 2.33 -4.70 -7.95
CA ASN A 193 2.04 -3.34 -7.49
C ASN A 193 2.45 -2.27 -8.51
N ILE A 194 3.58 -2.46 -9.21
CA ILE A 194 3.99 -1.56 -10.31
C ILE A 194 2.98 -1.61 -11.47
N GLU A 195 2.52 -2.80 -11.85
CA GLU A 195 1.52 -2.98 -12.91
C GLU A 195 0.16 -2.38 -12.55
N VAL A 196 -0.22 -2.44 -11.28
CA VAL A 196 -1.40 -1.74 -10.76
C VAL A 196 -1.25 -0.24 -10.96
N ILE A 197 -0.12 0.38 -10.60
CA ILE A 197 0.09 1.82 -10.83
C ILE A 197 -0.01 2.15 -12.33
N ARG A 198 0.63 1.33 -13.19
CA ARG A 198 0.55 1.51 -14.66
C ARG A 198 -0.89 1.45 -15.16
N HIS A 199 -1.68 0.52 -14.65
CA HIS A 199 -3.09 0.38 -14.99
C HIS A 199 -3.91 1.61 -14.58
N PHE A 200 -3.75 2.08 -13.34
CA PHE A 200 -4.43 3.29 -12.86
C PHE A 200 -4.01 4.56 -13.63
N ARG A 201 -2.73 4.66 -14.01
CA ARG A 201 -2.26 5.73 -14.90
C ARG A 201 -2.93 5.66 -16.28
N ALA A 202 -3.04 4.46 -16.85
CA ALA A 202 -3.69 4.27 -18.14
C ALA A 202 -5.19 4.62 -18.09
N LEU A 203 -5.89 4.23 -17.02
CA LEU A 203 -7.30 4.59 -16.78
C LEU A 203 -7.53 6.11 -16.78
N LEU A 204 -6.53 6.90 -16.38
CA LEU A 204 -6.61 8.36 -16.21
C LEU A 204 -5.77 9.15 -17.22
N GLY A 205 -5.24 8.48 -18.25
CA GLY A 205 -4.46 9.14 -19.30
C GLY A 205 -3.09 9.66 -18.86
N VAL A 206 -2.58 9.24 -17.70
CA VAL A 206 -1.26 9.64 -17.19
C VAL A 206 -0.18 8.85 -17.94
N THR A 207 0.74 9.58 -18.58
CA THR A 207 1.79 8.98 -19.41
C THR A 207 3.14 8.85 -18.72
N THR A 208 3.30 9.44 -17.53
CA THR A 208 4.55 9.32 -16.76
C THR A 208 4.83 7.85 -16.49
N PRO A 209 6.01 7.31 -16.87
CA PRO A 209 6.35 5.92 -16.59
C PRO A 209 6.58 5.74 -15.09
N VAL A 210 6.23 4.57 -14.55
CA VAL A 210 6.58 4.17 -13.17
C VAL A 210 7.62 3.06 -13.19
N GLN A 211 8.63 3.19 -12.34
CA GLN A 211 9.65 2.20 -12.08
C GLN A 211 9.79 1.95 -10.58
N PRO A 212 10.05 0.69 -10.17
CA PRO A 212 10.47 0.43 -8.80
C PRO A 212 11.83 1.08 -8.53
N ASP A 213 12.04 1.57 -7.32
CA ASP A 213 13.29 2.15 -6.83
C ASP A 213 13.61 1.48 -5.49
N GLY A 214 14.64 0.63 -5.44
CA GLY A 214 15.02 -0.15 -4.27
C GLY A 214 15.37 0.73 -3.06
N ARG A 215 15.81 1.97 -3.29
CA ARG A 215 15.98 2.94 -2.19
C ARG A 215 14.63 3.27 -1.56
N LEU A 216 13.59 3.52 -2.34
CA LEU A 216 12.25 3.83 -1.82
C LEU A 216 11.60 2.65 -1.09
N TYR A 217 11.88 1.40 -1.50
CA TYR A 217 11.47 0.22 -0.74
C TYR A 217 12.17 0.16 0.63
N LEU A 218 13.49 0.41 0.68
CA LEU A 218 14.24 0.52 1.93
C LEU A 218 13.72 1.65 2.83
N GLU A 219 13.48 2.84 2.28
CA GLU A 219 12.96 3.99 3.03
C GLU A 219 11.55 3.73 3.57
N SER A 220 10.70 3.03 2.81
CA SER A 220 9.36 2.63 3.26
C SER A 220 9.47 1.65 4.41
N ARG A 221 10.37 0.68 4.28
CA ARG A 221 10.61 -0.33 5.31
C ARG A 221 11.13 0.27 6.61
N TRP A 222 12.12 1.16 6.57
CA TRP A 222 12.65 1.78 7.79
C TRP A 222 11.61 2.64 8.49
N ALA A 223 10.77 3.36 7.73
CA ALA A 223 9.68 4.15 8.30
C ALA A 223 8.68 3.26 9.05
N ASP A 224 8.29 2.12 8.49
CA ASP A 224 7.43 1.16 9.19
C ASP A 224 8.13 0.53 10.39
N GLU A 225 9.38 0.11 10.25
CA GLU A 225 10.17 -0.41 11.37
C GLU A 225 10.27 0.60 12.52
N ARG A 226 10.37 1.90 12.23
CA ARG A 226 10.39 2.93 13.28
C ARG A 226 9.02 3.13 13.89
N LYS A 227 7.97 3.16 13.08
CA LYS A 227 6.60 3.29 13.55
C LYS A 227 6.21 2.16 14.50
N TYR A 228 6.61 0.93 14.19
CA TYR A 228 6.09 -0.26 14.86
C TYR A 228 7.11 -0.96 15.77
N THR A 229 8.33 -0.43 15.91
CA THR A 229 9.35 -0.95 16.85
C THR A 229 10.11 0.15 17.57
N GLN A 230 10.56 -0.15 18.80
CA GLN A 230 11.41 0.75 19.60
C GLN A 230 12.89 0.73 19.18
N THR A 231 13.27 -0.16 18.25
CA THR A 231 14.67 -0.38 17.83
C THR A 231 15.31 0.91 17.35
N TRP A 232 14.61 1.61 16.46
CA TRP A 232 15.10 2.83 15.85
C TRP A 232 15.03 4.03 16.77
N ASP A 233 14.07 4.09 17.70
CA ASP A 233 14.01 5.17 18.67
C ASP A 233 15.14 5.09 19.69
N THR A 234 15.57 3.87 20.06
CA THR A 234 16.73 3.67 20.94
C THR A 234 18.03 4.11 20.25
N LYS A 235 18.19 3.78 18.96
CA LYS A 235 19.40 4.10 18.18
C LYS A 235 19.43 5.55 17.66
N TYR A 236 18.26 6.09 17.29
CA TYR A 236 18.04 7.43 16.75
C TYR A 236 17.01 8.21 17.59
N PRO A 237 17.33 8.53 18.86
CA PRO A 237 16.40 9.12 19.82
C PRO A 237 16.07 10.61 19.57
N ARG A 238 16.66 11.24 18.55
CA ARG A 238 16.55 12.69 18.31
C ARG A 238 16.41 13.02 16.83
N THR A 239 15.33 13.76 16.51
CA THR A 239 15.31 14.85 15.49
C THR A 239 14.00 15.66 15.47
N GLY A 240 12.92 15.26 16.18
CA GLY A 240 11.61 15.93 16.07
C GLY A 240 10.70 15.80 17.29
N VAL A 241 9.47 16.30 17.15
CA VAL A 241 8.40 16.16 18.16
C VAL A 241 8.01 14.68 18.25
N PRO A 242 7.95 14.06 19.45
CA PRO A 242 7.47 12.68 19.60
C PRO A 242 6.12 12.44 18.92
N GLY A 243 6.01 11.35 18.16
CA GLY A 243 4.84 11.00 17.36
C GLY A 243 4.69 11.78 16.05
N ALA A 244 5.61 12.69 15.72
CA ALA A 244 5.59 13.42 14.46
C ALA A 244 6.30 12.66 13.32
N HIS A 245 6.16 13.18 12.10
CA HIS A 245 6.76 12.65 10.88
C HIS A 245 8.27 12.35 10.97
N ASN A 246 9.03 13.15 11.72
CA ASN A 246 10.48 13.03 11.94
C ASN A 246 10.84 12.69 13.39
N GLY A 247 9.83 12.32 14.19
CA GLY A 247 9.93 12.07 15.62
C GLY A 247 10.21 10.61 15.96
N VAL A 248 10.46 10.36 17.25
CA VAL A 248 10.36 9.01 17.82
C VAL A 248 8.89 8.57 17.83
N CYS A 249 8.64 7.27 17.66
CA CYS A 249 7.29 6.70 17.62
C CYS A 249 6.92 5.94 18.89
N PHE A 250 7.81 5.90 19.88
CA PHE A 250 7.57 5.37 21.19
C PHE A 250 8.00 6.35 22.28
N GLN A 251 7.20 6.40 23.34
CA GLN A 251 7.56 7.07 24.58
C GLN A 251 8.67 6.30 25.32
N ALA A 252 9.33 6.96 26.28
CA ALA A 252 10.40 6.35 27.07
C ALA A 252 9.95 5.13 27.90
N ASN A 253 8.66 5.01 28.21
CA ASN A 253 8.05 3.86 28.88
C ASN A 253 7.71 2.70 27.93
N GLY A 254 7.92 2.88 26.62
CA GLY A 254 7.66 1.88 25.58
C GLY A 254 6.28 1.96 24.93
N ASP A 255 5.43 2.92 25.33
CA ASP A 255 4.11 3.10 24.71
C ASP A 255 4.23 3.75 23.33
N PRO A 256 3.49 3.28 22.31
CA PRO A 256 3.49 3.92 21.00
C PRO A 256 2.91 5.34 21.08
N ILE A 257 3.47 6.26 20.30
CA ILE A 257 2.99 7.63 20.14
C ILE A 257 2.93 7.99 18.66
N ASP A 258 1.76 8.43 18.21
CA ASP A 258 1.53 8.93 16.87
C ASP A 258 0.58 10.12 16.94
N ILE A 259 1.12 11.33 16.84
CA ILE A 259 0.35 12.58 16.81
C ILE A 259 0.19 13.09 15.37
N ALA A 260 0.75 12.35 14.40
CA ALA A 260 0.76 12.69 12.99
C ALA A 260 -0.20 11.80 12.18
N GLY A 261 -1.28 11.31 12.80
CA GLY A 261 -2.34 10.60 12.09
C GLY A 261 -1.91 9.33 11.38
N GLY A 262 -0.91 8.62 11.89
CA GLY A 262 -0.35 7.43 11.24
C GLY A 262 1.02 7.67 10.60
N HIS A 263 1.44 8.93 10.47
CA HIS A 263 2.66 9.33 9.78
C HIS A 263 3.91 9.34 10.66
N CYS A 264 3.85 8.82 11.90
CA CYS A 264 5.06 8.72 12.70
C CYS A 264 6.17 7.95 11.97
N GLY A 265 7.38 8.51 12.01
CA GLY A 265 8.57 7.92 11.37
C GLY A 265 8.57 7.99 9.85
N GLU A 266 7.62 8.66 9.20
CA GLU A 266 7.52 8.74 7.75
C GLU A 266 8.79 9.29 7.08
N SER A 267 9.35 10.35 7.66
CA SER A 267 10.59 10.98 7.16
C SER A 267 11.85 10.33 7.72
N PHE A 268 11.72 9.20 8.43
CA PHE A 268 12.86 8.54 9.03
C PHE A 268 13.82 8.02 7.98
N PHE A 269 15.10 8.29 8.23
CA PHE A 269 16.20 7.95 7.37
C PHE A 269 17.40 7.54 8.23
N VAL A 270 17.81 6.28 8.12
CA VAL A 270 18.93 5.71 8.89
C VAL A 270 20.25 6.31 8.41
N ASP A 271 21.32 6.29 9.21
CA ASP A 271 22.62 6.84 8.81
C ASP A 271 23.37 5.96 7.78
N ALA A 272 24.47 6.48 7.22
CA ALA A 272 25.22 5.83 6.16
C ALA A 272 25.70 4.40 6.49
N THR A 273 26.01 4.11 7.75
CA THR A 273 26.50 2.79 8.18
C THR A 273 25.40 1.75 8.12
N ASP A 274 24.23 2.09 8.64
CA ASP A 274 23.06 1.20 8.60
C ASP A 274 22.53 1.04 7.18
N ARG A 275 22.52 2.12 6.39
CA ARG A 275 22.18 2.04 4.97
C ARG A 275 23.06 1.05 4.23
N ALA A 276 24.38 1.14 4.42
CA ALA A 276 25.32 0.22 3.80
C ALA A 276 25.07 -1.24 4.21
N THR A 277 24.67 -1.46 5.47
CA THR A 277 24.28 -2.80 5.96
C THR A 277 23.09 -3.36 5.18
N TYR A 278 22.00 -2.59 5.04
CA TYR A 278 20.83 -3.00 4.27
C TYR A 278 21.14 -3.21 2.78
N ILE A 279 21.93 -2.33 2.16
CA ILE A 279 22.32 -2.44 0.74
C ILE A 279 23.21 -3.69 0.49
N SER A 280 24.04 -4.06 1.48
CA SER A 280 24.87 -5.27 1.38
C SER A 280 24.11 -6.58 1.63
N ALA A 281 22.90 -6.49 2.19
CA ALA A 281 22.06 -7.65 2.51
C ALA A 281 21.14 -8.03 1.35
N SER A 282 20.47 -9.18 1.47
CA SER A 282 19.44 -9.61 0.53
C SER A 282 18.23 -8.65 0.54
N PRO A 283 17.64 -8.31 -0.62
CA PRO A 283 17.96 -8.83 -1.96
C PRO A 283 19.11 -8.12 -2.68
N TYR A 284 19.53 -6.95 -2.21
CA TYR A 284 20.37 -6.02 -2.97
C TYR A 284 21.81 -6.46 -3.14
N GLN A 285 22.46 -7.03 -2.11
CA GLN A 285 23.81 -7.63 -2.18
C GLN A 285 24.89 -6.75 -2.86
N ASN A 286 24.79 -5.41 -2.72
CA ASN A 286 25.60 -4.43 -3.46
C ASN A 286 25.55 -4.56 -5.00
N ASP A 287 24.50 -5.15 -5.55
CA ASP A 287 24.28 -5.26 -6.99
C ASP A 287 23.76 -3.94 -7.57
N PHE A 288 24.68 -2.99 -7.75
CA PHE A 288 24.39 -1.70 -8.39
C PHE A 288 24.16 -1.81 -9.91
N SER A 289 24.25 -3.01 -10.50
CA SER A 289 23.86 -3.22 -11.90
C SER A 289 22.36 -3.45 -12.01
N THR A 290 21.79 -4.21 -11.07
CA THR A 290 20.35 -4.44 -10.95
C THR A 290 19.66 -3.25 -10.24
N TYR A 291 20.31 -2.67 -9.24
CA TYR A 291 19.77 -1.59 -8.40
C TYR A 291 20.66 -0.32 -8.46
N PRO A 292 20.81 0.31 -9.63
CA PRO A 292 21.72 1.44 -9.82
C PRO A 292 21.40 2.65 -8.93
N GLU A 293 20.13 2.83 -8.54
CA GLU A 293 19.69 3.88 -7.63
C GLU A 293 20.40 3.81 -6.27
N LEU A 294 20.77 2.62 -5.81
CA LEU A 294 21.44 2.41 -4.53
C LEU A 294 22.89 2.92 -4.53
N ALA A 295 23.51 3.12 -5.70
CA ALA A 295 24.86 3.69 -5.78
C ALA A 295 24.91 5.18 -5.38
N SER A 296 23.78 5.88 -5.46
CA SER A 296 23.65 7.32 -5.19
C SER A 296 22.85 7.65 -3.93
N TYR A 297 22.58 6.64 -3.10
CA TYR A 297 21.63 6.68 -2.00
C TYR A 297 21.80 7.88 -1.05
N ASN A 298 23.04 8.31 -0.79
CA ASN A 298 23.33 9.38 0.17
C ASN A 298 22.87 10.78 -0.28
N THR A 299 22.41 10.93 -1.52
CA THR A 299 22.04 12.23 -2.11
C THR A 299 20.57 12.33 -2.48
N ARG A 300 19.79 11.27 -2.25
CA ARG A 300 18.38 11.17 -2.64
C ARG A 300 17.55 10.70 -1.44
N PHE A 301 16.34 11.24 -1.33
CA PHE A 301 15.35 10.88 -0.32
C PHE A 301 13.96 10.87 -0.96
N ALA A 302 13.01 10.14 -0.38
CA ALA A 302 11.61 10.20 -0.82
C ALA A 302 11.08 11.63 -0.70
N GLN A 303 10.42 12.12 -1.74
CA GLN A 303 9.84 13.46 -1.77
C GLN A 303 8.41 13.47 -1.20
N THR A 304 7.72 12.34 -1.30
CA THR A 304 6.35 12.19 -0.82
C THR A 304 6.06 10.74 -0.47
N SER A 305 4.95 10.55 0.24
CA SER A 305 4.59 9.33 0.94
C SER A 305 3.07 9.18 0.97
N GLY A 306 2.60 7.93 0.98
CA GLY A 306 1.18 7.61 1.09
C GLY A 306 0.95 6.49 2.09
N LEU A 307 0.04 6.71 3.05
CA LEU A 307 -0.27 5.76 4.11
C LEU A 307 -1.71 5.30 4.01
N SER A 308 -1.90 4.00 4.11
CA SER A 308 -3.23 3.39 4.13
C SER A 308 -3.17 2.01 4.75
N GLY A 309 -4.23 1.26 4.56
CA GLY A 309 -4.22 -0.18 4.76
C GLY A 309 -5.16 -0.86 3.79
N ALA A 310 -5.26 -2.16 3.89
CA ALA A 310 -6.30 -2.94 3.26
C ALA A 310 -6.79 -4.00 4.24
N PRO A 311 -8.03 -4.50 4.11
CA PRO A 311 -8.44 -5.66 4.87
C PRO A 311 -7.48 -6.84 4.62
N ALA A 312 -7.05 -7.48 5.70
CA ALA A 312 -6.07 -8.56 5.66
C ALA A 312 -6.57 -9.75 4.82
N TYR A 313 -7.90 -9.95 4.76
CA TYR A 313 -8.51 -11.02 3.97
C TYR A 313 -8.52 -10.76 2.45
N LEU A 314 -8.24 -9.54 1.95
CA LEU A 314 -8.23 -9.33 0.49
C LEU A 314 -7.06 -10.06 -0.17
N PRO A 315 -7.22 -10.68 -1.36
CA PRO A 315 -6.09 -11.26 -2.09
C PRO A 315 -5.04 -10.21 -2.45
N TRP A 316 -3.79 -10.63 -2.66
CA TRP A 316 -2.72 -9.75 -3.16
C TRP A 316 -3.07 -9.06 -4.47
N SER A 317 -3.83 -9.73 -5.35
CA SER A 317 -4.35 -9.10 -6.57
C SER A 317 -5.22 -7.86 -6.32
N MET A 318 -5.84 -7.75 -5.14
CA MET A 318 -6.79 -6.67 -4.81
C MET A 318 -6.33 -5.70 -3.72
N LYS A 319 -5.38 -6.09 -2.85
CA LYS A 319 -4.92 -5.23 -1.73
C LYS A 319 -4.48 -3.85 -2.19
N PHE A 320 -3.54 -3.79 -3.14
CA PHE A 320 -2.99 -2.51 -3.59
C PHE A 320 -3.92 -1.72 -4.51
N PRO A 321 -4.64 -2.33 -5.47
CA PRO A 321 -5.70 -1.64 -6.19
C PRO A 321 -6.73 -1.00 -5.25
N TRP A 322 -7.13 -1.71 -4.19
CA TRP A 322 -8.08 -1.20 -3.21
C TRP A 322 -7.56 0.05 -2.49
N ILE A 323 -6.28 0.04 -2.10
CA ILE A 323 -5.60 1.20 -1.49
C ILE A 323 -5.63 2.42 -2.42
N ILE A 324 -5.16 2.27 -3.67
CA ILE A 324 -5.11 3.40 -4.61
C ILE A 324 -6.51 3.93 -4.90
N ALA A 325 -7.48 3.03 -5.11
CA ALA A 325 -8.84 3.45 -5.37
C ALA A 325 -9.49 4.16 -4.17
N ASN A 326 -9.11 3.84 -2.93
CA ASN A 326 -9.57 4.61 -1.77
C ASN A 326 -8.96 6.01 -1.73
N PHE A 327 -7.68 6.16 -2.05
CA PHE A 327 -7.09 7.49 -2.17
C PHE A 327 -7.82 8.31 -3.21
N ILE A 328 -8.06 7.75 -4.40
CA ILE A 328 -8.75 8.44 -5.48
C ILE A 328 -10.19 8.81 -5.10
N CYS A 329 -10.94 7.87 -4.52
CA CYS A 329 -12.33 8.11 -4.12
C CYS A 329 -12.45 9.12 -2.97
N GLY A 330 -11.53 9.09 -2.01
CA GLY A 330 -11.57 9.97 -0.84
C GLY A 330 -11.02 11.37 -1.12
N GLU A 331 -9.92 11.45 -1.85
CA GLU A 331 -9.10 12.67 -1.96
C GLU A 331 -9.03 13.23 -3.39
N GLY A 332 -9.59 12.51 -4.38
CA GLY A 332 -9.49 12.87 -5.79
C GLY A 332 -8.11 12.55 -6.36
N LEU A 333 -7.64 13.34 -7.32
CA LEU A 333 -6.32 13.16 -7.95
C LEU A 333 -5.18 13.89 -7.25
N GLY A 334 -5.46 14.53 -6.11
CA GLY A 334 -4.48 15.16 -5.24
C GLY A 334 -4.07 14.28 -4.07
N GLY A 335 -3.60 14.90 -2.98
CA GLY A 335 -3.33 14.21 -1.72
C GLY A 335 -2.46 12.96 -1.87
N HIS A 336 -2.91 11.86 -1.27
CA HIS A 336 -2.24 10.57 -1.34
C HIS A 336 -2.31 9.92 -2.73
N ALA A 337 -3.30 10.24 -3.57
CA ALA A 337 -3.42 9.69 -4.92
C ALA A 337 -2.47 10.39 -5.91
N GLY A 338 -2.12 11.65 -5.66
CA GLY A 338 -1.34 12.50 -6.56
C GLY A 338 -0.05 11.84 -7.09
N PRO A 339 0.83 11.29 -6.24
CA PRO A 339 2.06 10.64 -6.70
C PRO A 339 1.82 9.41 -7.61
N TYR A 340 0.66 8.77 -7.48
CA TYR A 340 0.27 7.61 -8.27
C TYR A 340 -0.26 8.03 -9.64
N VAL A 341 -1.22 8.96 -9.66
CA VAL A 341 -2.08 9.23 -10.83
C VAL A 341 -2.39 10.72 -11.08
N GLY A 342 -1.78 11.63 -10.33
CA GLY A 342 -1.93 13.06 -10.54
C GLY A 342 -1.20 13.56 -11.80
N PRO A 343 -1.41 14.83 -12.18
CA PRO A 343 -0.67 15.45 -13.28
C PRO A 343 0.85 15.42 -13.05
N ASP A 344 1.28 15.50 -11.78
CA ASP A 344 2.67 15.44 -11.34
C ASP A 344 3.05 14.04 -10.78
N ALA A 345 2.41 12.97 -11.30
CA ALA A 345 2.67 11.61 -10.85
C ALA A 345 4.17 11.27 -10.91
N CYS A 346 4.69 10.65 -9.84
CA CYS A 346 6.13 10.46 -9.66
C CYS A 346 6.64 9.21 -10.41
N PRO A 347 7.80 9.28 -11.09
CA PRO A 347 8.32 8.16 -11.86
C PRO A 347 8.90 7.00 -11.03
N PHE A 348 9.29 7.24 -9.78
CA PHE A 348 9.91 6.22 -8.93
C PHE A 348 9.04 5.89 -7.73
N PHE A 349 8.88 4.60 -7.46
CA PHE A 349 8.04 4.07 -6.39
C PHE A 349 8.78 3.02 -5.55
N GLY A 350 8.47 3.00 -4.26
CA GLY A 350 8.70 1.82 -3.42
C GLY A 350 7.66 1.75 -2.31
N CYS A 351 7.52 0.57 -1.71
CA CYS A 351 6.53 0.37 -0.67
C CYS A 351 6.96 -0.62 0.40
N SER A 352 6.18 -0.65 1.47
CA SER A 352 6.24 -1.65 2.54
C SER A 352 4.82 -2.01 2.96
N PHE A 353 4.60 -3.29 3.25
CA PHE A 353 3.40 -3.77 3.91
C PHE A 353 3.76 -4.21 5.33
N TRP A 354 2.95 -3.80 6.30
CA TRP A 354 3.18 -4.11 7.70
C TRP A 354 1.94 -4.68 8.37
N ARG A 355 2.12 -5.77 9.11
CA ARG A 355 1.07 -6.39 9.92
C ARG A 355 1.59 -6.59 11.34
N GLU A 356 0.99 -5.89 12.29
CA GLU A 356 1.43 -5.90 13.70
C GLU A 356 1.24 -7.28 14.36
N ASP A 357 0.11 -7.92 14.04
CA ASP A 357 -0.32 -9.21 14.58
C ASP A 357 -0.89 -10.09 13.44
N PRO A 358 -0.48 -11.37 13.30
CA PRO A 358 -1.15 -12.34 12.43
C PRO A 358 -2.67 -12.48 12.62
N ALA A 359 -3.25 -12.04 13.74
CA ALA A 359 -4.69 -11.98 13.97
C ALA A 359 -5.34 -10.67 13.49
N ALA A 360 -4.56 -9.63 13.17
CA ALA A 360 -5.08 -8.35 12.74
C ALA A 360 -5.88 -8.50 11.42
N ASN A 361 -7.08 -7.94 11.38
CA ASN A 361 -7.96 -7.94 10.21
C ASN A 361 -7.58 -6.89 9.15
N TRP A 362 -6.49 -6.15 9.37
CA TRP A 362 -5.94 -5.15 8.46
C TRP A 362 -4.44 -5.36 8.23
N VAL A 363 -4.00 -5.02 7.02
CA VAL A 363 -2.59 -4.79 6.71
C VAL A 363 -2.37 -3.30 6.52
N ASN A 364 -1.31 -2.77 7.10
CA ASN A 364 -0.87 -1.40 6.88
C ASN A 364 0.00 -1.34 5.64
N PHE A 365 -0.10 -0.24 4.90
CA PHE A 365 0.66 0.02 3.70
C PHE A 365 1.33 1.39 3.79
N ARG A 366 2.58 1.43 3.37
CA ARG A 366 3.33 2.66 3.15
C ARG A 366 3.93 2.65 1.75
N GLY A 367 3.56 3.64 0.95
CA GLY A 367 4.19 3.94 -0.33
C GLY A 367 5.09 5.17 -0.20
N LYS A 368 6.23 5.18 -0.90
CA LYS A 368 7.11 6.32 -1.03
C LYS A 368 7.43 6.58 -2.50
N TRP A 369 7.66 7.85 -2.81
CA TRP A 369 7.81 8.34 -4.18
C TRP A 369 8.94 9.34 -4.33
N SER A 370 9.47 9.43 -5.55
CA SER A 370 10.34 10.54 -5.97
C SER A 370 10.24 10.77 -7.48
N GLY A 371 10.54 11.98 -7.93
CA GLY A 371 10.53 12.41 -9.34
C GLY A 371 11.47 13.54 -9.65
#